data_AF-T0XZX2-F1
#
_entry.id   AF-T0XZX2-F1
#
_cell.length_a   1.000
_cell.length_b   1.000
_cell.length_c   1.000
_cell.angle_alpha   90.00
_cell.angle_beta   90.00
_cell.angle_gamma   90.00
#
_symmetry.space_group_name_H-M   'P 1'
#
loop_
_entity.id
_entity.type
_entity.pdbx_description
1 polymer ?
#
loop_
_entity_poly.entity_id
_entity_poly.type
_entity_poly.pdbx_seq_one_letter_code
_entity_poly.pdbx_strand_id
1 'polypeptide(L)' 'MLACGIDTHQKMHQVEIQNQDEKVMWRGQVSNDRKGFNALLEKLKTIERSNGDTISEVFIEPHRELPYTDAS' A
#
# COMPACT_ATOMS: atom_id res chain seq x y z
N MET A 1 -13.39 -10.13 -2.75
CA MET A 1 -12.84 -8.85 -3.19
C MET A 1 -11.58 -8.50 -2.39
N LEU A 2 -10.56 -7.88 -3.01
CA LEU A 2 -9.36 -7.39 -2.31
C LEU A 2 -9.26 -5.85 -2.36
N ALA A 3 -8.75 -5.25 -1.29
CA ALA A 3 -8.46 -3.82 -1.18
C ALA A 3 -6.96 -3.58 -0.94
N CYS A 4 -6.38 -2.55 -1.55
CA CYS A 4 -4.98 -2.16 -1.38
C CYS A 4 -4.89 -0.79 -0.72
N GLY A 5 -4.37 -0.73 0.51
CA GLY A 5 -4.06 0.51 1.22
C GLY A 5 -2.59 0.90 1.04
N ILE A 6 -2.32 2.15 0.69
CA ILE A 6 -0.97 2.71 0.53
C ILE A 6 -0.84 3.94 1.42
N ASP A 7 0.01 3.87 2.42
CA ASP A 7 0.43 5.02 3.21
C ASP A 7 1.74 5.57 2.63
N THR A 8 1.67 6.78 2.07
CA THR A 8 2.75 7.32 1.23
C THR A 8 3.75 8.15 2.04
N HIS A 9 4.98 7.67 2.21
CA HIS A 9 6.10 8.45 2.76
C HIS A 9 7.07 8.94 1.69
N GLN A 10 7.95 9.90 2.04
CA GLN A 10 8.92 10.47 1.10
C GLN A 10 9.85 9.43 0.44
N LYS A 11 10.24 8.38 1.17
CA LYS A 11 11.22 7.37 0.70
C LYS A 11 10.62 5.97 0.52
N MET A 12 9.77 5.54 1.46
CA MET A 12 9.27 4.16 1.52
C MET A 12 7.79 4.16 1.88
N HIS A 13 6.93 3.79 0.95
CA HIS A 13 5.50 3.67 1.20
C HIS A 13 5.21 2.36 1.95
N GLN A 14 4.32 2.41 2.95
CA GLN A 14 3.75 1.22 3.56
C GLN A 14 2.57 0.77 2.70
N VAL A 15 2.45 -0.54 2.47
CA VAL A 15 1.36 -1.10 1.70
C VAL A 15 0.74 -2.26 2.46
N GLU A 16 -0.59 -2.31 2.46
CA GLU A 16 -1.38 -3.37 3.04
C GLU A 16 -2.45 -3.84 2.05
N ILE A 17 -2.69 -5.15 2.00
CA ILE A 17 -3.77 -5.74 1.21
C ILE A 17 -4.67 -6.52 2.14
N GLN A 18 -5.96 -6.23 2.06
CA GLN A 18 -7.01 -6.85 2.86
C GLN A 18 -8.02 -7.57 1.96
N ASN A 19 -8.68 -8.59 2.49
CA ASN A 19 -9.85 -9.19 1.86
C ASN A 19 -11.14 -8.47 2.31
N GLN A 20 -12.28 -8.95 1.83
CA GLN A 20 -13.61 -8.43 2.19
C GLN A 20 -13.98 -8.51 3.69
N ASP A 21 -13.28 -9.34 4.47
CA ASP A 21 -13.48 -9.50 5.91
C ASP A 21 -12.48 -8.64 6.71
N GLU A 22 -11.84 -7.66 6.06
CA GLU A 22 -10.77 -6.80 6.61
C GLU A 22 -9.54 -7.59 7.08
N LYS A 23 -9.42 -8.86 6.70
CA LYS A 23 -8.27 -9.70 7.06
C LYS A 23 -7.08 -9.30 6.19
N VAL A 24 -5.97 -8.97 6.85
CA VAL A 24 -4.70 -8.68 6.20
C VAL A 24 -4.17 -9.93 5.50
N MET A 25 -4.05 -9.84 4.18
CA MET A 25 -3.51 -10.89 3.30
C MET A 25 -2.02 -10.70 3.05
N TRP A 26 -1.58 -9.44 3.01
CA TRP A 26 -0.17 -9.09 2.89
C TRP A 26 0.10 -7.68 3.41
N ARG A 27 1.29 -7.48 3.97
CA ARG A 27 1.82 -6.17 4.35
C ARG A 27 3.27 -6.07 3.90
N GLY A 28 3.68 -4.91 3.42
CA GLY A 28 5.06 -4.67 3.03
C GLY A 28 5.36 -3.21 2.76
N GLN A 29 6.56 -2.97 2.22
CA GLN A 29 7.07 -1.64 1.92
C GLN A 29 7.58 -1.60 0.49
N VAL A 30 7.39 -0.46 -0.17
CA VAL A 30 7.93 -0.22 -1.50
C VAL A 30 8.62 1.13 -1.56
N SER A 31 9.72 1.22 -2.30
CA SER A 31 10.43 2.48 -2.52
C SER A 31 9.56 3.47 -3.28
N ASN A 32 9.71 4.76 -2.97
CA ASN A 32 9.08 5.86 -3.70
C ASN A 32 9.82 6.14 -5.02
N ASP A 33 9.88 5.12 -5.87
CA ASP A 33 10.44 5.19 -7.21
C ASP A 33 9.75 4.21 -8.15
N ARG A 34 9.99 4.35 -9.46
CA ARG A 34 9.39 3.48 -10.49
C ARG A 34 9.66 2.00 -10.23
N LYS A 35 10.83 1.64 -9.68
CA LYS A 35 11.20 0.26 -9.40
C LYS A 35 10.34 -0.33 -8.28
N GLY A 36 10.12 0.44 -7.21
CA GLY A 36 9.25 0.09 -6.09
C GLY A 36 7.80 -0.12 -6.54
N PHE A 37 7.26 0.79 -7.35
CA PHE A 37 5.90 0.64 -7.90
C PHE A 37 5.78 -0.57 -8.84
N ASN A 38 6.78 -0.85 -9.68
CA ASN A 38 6.79 -2.05 -10.51
C ASN A 38 6.80 -3.33 -9.64
N ALA A 39 7.60 -3.34 -8.56
CA ALA A 39 7.61 -4.46 -7.62
C ALA A 39 6.26 -4.63 -6.91
N LEU A 40 5.58 -3.52 -6.58
CA LEU A 40 4.22 -3.55 -6.04
C LEU A 40 3.26 -4.22 -7.02
N LEU A 41 3.26 -3.80 -8.29
CA LEU A 41 2.38 -4.36 -9.33
C LEU A 41 2.55 -5.89 -9.47
N GLU A 42 3.79 -6.38 -9.51
CA GLU A 42 4.05 -7.83 -9.57
C GLU A 42 3.59 -8.56 -8.30
N LYS A 43 3.68 -7.89 -7.14
CA LYS A 43 3.16 -8.42 -5.87
C LYS A 43 1.63 -8.51 -5.88
N LEU A 44 0.94 -7.48 -6.36
CA LEU A 44 -0.53 -7.48 -6.49
C LEU A 44 -1.00 -8.63 -7.37
N LYS A 45 -0.43 -8.78 -8.58
CA LYS A 45 -0.75 -9.89 -9.50
C LYS A 45 -0.54 -11.27 -8.86
N THR A 46 0.47 -11.40 -8.01
CA THR A 46 0.74 -12.67 -7.32
C THR A 46 -0.33 -12.95 -6.27
N ILE A 47 -0.74 -11.93 -5.53
CA ILE A 47 -1.77 -12.06 -4.49
C ILE A 47 -3.14 -12.34 -5.10
N GLU A 48 -3.51 -11.65 -6.18
CA GLU A 48 -4.74 -11.91 -6.93
C GLU A 48 -4.83 -13.38 -7.37
N ARG A 49 -3.75 -13.89 -8.01
CA ARG A 49 -3.67 -15.29 -8.43
C ARG A 49 -3.76 -16.27 -7.26
N SER A 50 -3.07 -15.99 -6.15
CA SER A 50 -3.06 -16.87 -4.98
C SER A 50 -4.40 -16.91 -4.25
N ASN A 51 -5.19 -15.85 -4.32
CA ASN A 51 -6.49 -15.75 -3.65
C ASN A 51 -7.68 -16.07 -4.56
N GLY A 52 -7.46 -16.17 -5.88
CA GLY A 52 -8.55 -16.36 -6.84
C GLY A 52 -9.50 -15.16 -6.88
N ASP A 53 -8.96 -13.96 -6.67
CA ASP A 53 -9.73 -12.73 -6.46
C ASP A 53 -8.97 -11.54 -7.07
N THR A 54 -9.62 -10.38 -7.16
CA THR A 54 -9.09 -9.18 -7.80
C THR A 54 -9.04 -8.00 -6.83
N ILE A 55 -8.03 -7.14 -6.98
CA ILE A 55 -8.00 -5.85 -6.29
C ILE A 55 -8.97 -4.92 -7.00
N SER A 56 -10.06 -4.56 -6.33
CA SER A 56 -11.08 -3.66 -6.88
C SER A 56 -11.01 -2.25 -6.29
N GLU A 57 -10.30 -2.09 -5.18
CA GLU A 57 -10.23 -0.83 -4.43
C GLU A 57 -8.78 -0.49 -4.05
N VAL A 58 -8.44 0.78 -4.19
CA VAL A 58 -7.14 1.33 -3.78
C VAL A 58 -7.38 2.57 -2.94
N PHE A 59 -6.85 2.56 -1.72
CA PHE A 59 -6.88 3.67 -0.77
C PHE A 59 -5.49 4.23 -0.64
N ILE A 60 -5.36 5.56 -0.75
CA ILE A 60 -4.08 6.24 -0.61
C ILE A 60 -4.19 7.23 0.55
N GLU A 61 -3.40 7.01 1.58
CA GLU A 61 -3.23 7.93 2.69
C GLU A 61 -1.95 8.75 2.47
N PRO A 62 -2.06 10.04 2.11
CA PRO A 62 -0.89 10.89 2.00
C PRO A 62 -0.33 11.18 3.40
N HIS A 63 0.90 10.74 3.68
CA HIS A 63 1.55 11.13 4.92
C HIS A 63 1.75 12.64 4.94
N ARG A 64 0.99 13.33 5.78
CA ARG A 64 1.21 14.74 6.07
C ARG A 64 2.31 14.81 7.10
N GLU A 65 3.50 15.23 6.69
CA GLU A 65 4.42 15.85 7.64
C GLU A 65 3.73 17.12 8.14
N LEU A 66 3.12 17.05 9.33
CA LEU A 66 2.71 18.26 10.03
C LEU A 66 3.99 19.10 10.19
N PRO A 67 4.01 20.37 9.76
CA PRO A 67 5.14 21.22 10.06
C PRO A 67 5.30 21.21 11.58
N TYR A 68 6.49 20.86 12.05
CA TYR A 68 6.86 21.05 13.45
C TYR A 68 6.54 22.51 13.78
N THR A 69 5.48 22.75 14.55
CA THR A 69 5.34 24.03 15.23
C THR A 69 6.41 24.03 16.28
N ASP A 70 7.53 24.67 15.98
CA ASP A 70 8.50 25.07 17.00
C ASP A 70 7.70 25.83 18.05
N ALA A 71 7.51 25.20 19.21
CA ALA A 71 6.98 25.87 20.38
C ALA A 71 8.05 26.88 20.81
N SER A 72 7.86 28.13 20.37
CA SER A 72 8.58 29.32 20.81
C SER A 72 8.45 29.55 22.31
#